data_AF-A0A7V5FUZ9-F1
#
_entry.id   AF-A0A7V5FUZ9-F1
#
_cell.length_a   1.000
_cell.length_b   1.000
_cell.length_c   1.000
_cell.angle_alpha   90.00
_cell.angle_beta   90.00
_cell.angle_gamma   90.00
#
_symmetry.space_group_name_H-M   'P 1'
#
loop_
_entity.id
_entity.type
_entity.pdbx_description
1 polymer ?
#
loop_
_entity_poly.entity_id
_entity_poly.type
_entity_poly.pdbx_seq_one_letter_code
_entity_poly.pdbx_strand_id
1 'polypeptide(L)' 'MSRFKKLSHTLWHCQYHIVWTPKYRLRILEGEVGQ' A
#
# COMPACT_ATOMS: atom_id res chain seq x y z
N MET A 1 19.99 0.34 4.16
CA MET A 1 19.50 -0.80 3.35
C MET A 1 19.34 -0.34 1.91
N SER A 2 19.80 -1.12 0.93
CA SER A 2 19.66 -0.79 -0.50
C SER A 2 18.18 -0.58 -0.90
N ARG A 3 17.92 0.35 -1.83
CA ARG A 3 16.57 0.60 -2.40
C ARG A 3 15.96 -0.65 -3.06
N PHE A 4 16.81 -1.51 -3.61
CA PHE A 4 16.41 -2.69 -4.36
C PHE A 4 16.53 -3.96 -3.52
N LYS A 5 15.62 -4.91 -3.76
CA LYS A 5 15.70 -6.29 -3.25
C LYS A 5 16.43 -7.16 -4.27
N LYS A 6 17.21 -8.12 -3.79
CA LYS A 6 18.07 -8.99 -4.61
C LYS A 6 18.02 -10.45 -4.15
N LEU A 7 17.95 -11.35 -5.13
CA LEU A 7 18.20 -12.80 -5.06
C LEU A 7 19.32 -13.15 -6.03
N SER A 8 19.76 -14.42 -6.05
CA SER A 8 20.84 -14.91 -6.91
C SER A 8 20.65 -14.61 -8.40
N HIS A 9 19.40 -14.60 -8.89
CA HIS A 9 19.08 -14.39 -10.31
C HIS A 9 18.01 -13.31 -10.54
N THR A 10 17.66 -12.52 -9.52
CA THR A 10 16.62 -11.50 -9.68
C THR A 10 16.95 -10.28 -8.83
N LEU A 11 16.76 -9.11 -9.41
CA LEU A 11 16.81 -7.83 -8.72
C LEU A 11 15.52 -7.09 -9.05
N TRP A 12 14.83 -6.58 -8.02
CA TRP A 12 13.54 -5.94 -8.20
C TRP A 12 13.33 -4.78 -7.24
N HIS A 13 12.44 -3.89 -7.66
CA HIS A 13 11.98 -2.75 -6.87
C HIS A 13 10.53 -2.48 -7.20
N CYS A 14 9.65 -2.92 -6.30
CA CYS A 14 8.22 -2.84 -6.50
C CYS A 14 7.64 -1.76 -5.59
N GLN A 15 7.36 -0.59 -6.16
CA GLN A 15 6.69 0.52 -5.49
C GLN A 15 5.27 0.64 -6.02
N TYR A 16 4.29 0.66 -5.12
CA TYR A 16 2.88 0.80 -5.48
C TYR A 16 2.23 1.86 -4.62
N HIS A 17 1.39 2.68 -5.25
CA HIS A 17 0.47 3.58 -4.56
C HIS A 17 -0.94 2.99 -4.68
N ILE A 18 -1.39 2.32 -3.62
CA ILE A 18 -2.68 1.65 -3.57
C ILE A 18 -3.62 2.53 -2.76
N VAL A 19 -4.72 2.95 -3.39
CA VAL A 19 -5.76 3.78 -2.76
C VAL A 19 -7.11 3.16 -3.09
N TRP A 20 -8.01 3.15 -2.11
CA TRP A 20 -9.40 2.75 -2.30
C TRP A 20 -10.33 3.66 -1.52
N THR A 21 -11.64 3.50 -1.76
CA THR A 21 -12.69 4.25 -1.07
C THR A 21 -13.77 3.31 -0.57
N PRO A 22 -14.45 3.63 0.55
CA PRO A 22 -15.56 2.82 1.05
C PRO A 22 -16.73 2.81 0.07
N LYS A 23 -17.58 1.78 0.17
CA LYS A 23 -18.79 1.67 -0.67
C LYS A 23 -19.64 2.93 -0.49
N TYR A 24 -20.10 3.50 -1.61
CA TYR A 24 -20.85 4.77 -1.67
C TYR A 24 -20.09 6.03 -1.22
N ARG A 25 -18.75 5.95 -1.01
CA ARG A 25 -17.89 7.08 -0.61
C ARG A 25 -18.37 7.82 0.64
N LEU A 26 -19.06 7.11 1.53
CA LEU A 26 -19.46 7.66 2.82
C LEU A 26 -18.21 7.93 3.66
N ARG A 27 -18.25 8.98 4.49
CA ARG A 27 -17.17 9.35 5.41
C ARG A 27 -17.22 8.48 6.67
N ILE A 28 -17.11 7.17 6.49
CA ILE A 28 -17.21 6.18 7.57
C ILE A 28 -15.83 5.78 8.13
N LEU A 29 -14.75 6.15 7.45
CA LEU A 29 -13.37 5.87 7.88
C LEU A 29 -12.89 6.93 8.87
N GLU A 30 -13.61 7.08 9.97
CA GLU A 30 -13.34 8.04 11.05
C GLU A 30 -13.48 7.32 12.42
N GLY A 31 -12.87 7.86 13.48
CA GLY A 31 -12.91 7.25 14.82
C GLY A 31 -12.31 5.83 14.86
N GLU A 32 -12.95 4.92 15.62
CA GLU A 32 -12.50 3.52 15.74
C GLU A 32 -12.48 2.76 14.42
N VAL A 33 -13.32 3.14 13.44
CA VAL A 33 -13.41 2.46 12.13
C VAL A 33 -12.27 2.85 11.18
N GLY A 34 -11.64 4.01 11.42
CA GLY A 34 -10.52 4.51 10.62
C GLY A 34 -9.13 4.33 11.25
N GLN A 35 -9.03 3.71 12.44
CA GLN A 35 -7.76 3.41 13.10
C GLN A 35 -7.06 2.17 12.54
#